data_AF-A0A7Y5MRT7-F1
#
_entry.id   AF-A0A7Y5MRT7-F1
#
_cell.length_a   1.000
_cell.length_b   1.000
_cell.length_c   1.000
_cell.angle_alpha   90.00
_cell.angle_beta   90.00
_cell.angle_gamma   90.00
#
_symmetry.space_group_name_H-M   'P 1'
#
loop_
_entity.id
_entity.type
_entity.pdbx_description
1 polymer ?
#
loop_
_entity_poly.entity_id
_entity_poly.type
_entity_poly.pdbx_seq_one_letter_code
_entity_poly.pdbx_strand_id
1 'polypeptide(L)'
;MPQPLGFILRRLTGLLLAAIALFVTVVAPAEEGFQPLFDGKSLEGWKPYSGRGRAVPPEESAFSVQDGVIYCSGQGKDYWLIAPGTYGDCVLRLEYKVEGEANSGVFLRAPEYAEPAFKGFEVQIIGDHGEPPSHHGCGSIYDVIGTMRNMSRPSG
;
A
#
# COMPACT_ATOMS: atom_id res chain seq x y z
N MET A 1 -40.88 30.74 61.45
CA MET A 1 -39.63 31.48 61.18
C MET A 1 -39.28 31.30 59.71
N PRO A 2 -39.26 32.38 58.92
CA PRO A 2 -38.87 32.36 57.50
C PRO A 2 -37.41 32.80 57.32
N GLN A 3 -36.68 32.16 56.40
CA GLN A 3 -36.05 32.74 55.20
C GLN A 3 -34.97 31.79 54.65
N PRO A 4 -34.94 31.54 53.32
CA PRO A 4 -33.97 30.69 52.61
C PRO A 4 -32.89 31.53 51.91
N LEU A 5 -31.63 31.08 51.84
CA LEU A 5 -30.58 31.65 50.97
C LEU A 5 -29.38 30.68 50.97
N GLY A 6 -28.79 30.25 49.86
CA GLY A 6 -29.03 30.60 48.47
C GLY A 6 -28.34 29.60 47.54
N PHE A 7 -29.00 29.38 46.40
CA PHE A 7 -28.36 28.86 45.21
C PHE A 7 -27.36 29.90 44.70
N ILE A 8 -26.06 29.61 44.74
CA ILE A 8 -25.09 30.31 43.89
C ILE A 8 -24.80 29.40 42.71
N LEU A 9 -25.62 29.57 41.68
CA LEU A 9 -25.36 29.08 40.33
C LEU A 9 -24.21 29.91 39.74
N ARG A 10 -22.96 29.46 39.94
CA ARG A 10 -21.83 29.99 39.17
C ARG A 10 -21.92 29.46 37.74
N ARG A 11 -22.48 30.29 36.86
CA ARG A 11 -22.36 30.15 35.41
C ARG A 11 -20.87 30.23 35.04
N LEU A 12 -20.26 29.08 34.76
CA LEU A 12 -19.00 29.04 34.01
C LEU A 12 -19.35 28.81 32.54
N THR A 13 -19.63 29.90 31.84
CA THR A 13 -19.52 29.99 30.38
C THR A 13 -18.03 29.86 30.03
N GLY A 14 -17.57 28.61 29.87
CA GLY A 14 -16.30 28.32 29.20
C GLY A 14 -16.55 28.19 27.71
N LEU A 15 -16.09 29.17 26.92
CA LEU A 15 -16.06 29.04 25.46
C LEU A 15 -15.19 27.82 25.09
N LEU A 16 -15.83 26.79 24.54
CA LEU A 16 -15.14 25.68 23.90
C LEU A 16 -14.70 26.17 22.50
N LEU A 17 -13.46 26.64 22.37
CA LEU A 17 -12.82 26.83 21.08
C LEU A 17 -12.55 25.45 20.49
N ALA A 18 -13.49 24.95 19.68
CA ALA A 18 -13.26 23.78 18.85
C ALA A 18 -12.24 24.17 17.77
N ALA A 19 -10.98 23.77 17.97
CA ALA A 19 -9.97 23.81 16.92
C ALA A 19 -10.38 22.78 15.85
N ILE A 20 -10.98 23.26 14.77
CA ILE A 20 -11.22 22.45 13.58
C ILE A 20 -9.84 22.24 12.93
N ALA A 21 -9.22 21.10 13.21
CA ALA A 21 -8.06 20.63 12.47
C ALA A 21 -8.53 20.28 11.05
N LEU A 22 -8.25 21.18 10.10
CA LEU A 22 -8.48 20.94 8.68
C LEU A 22 -7.46 19.89 8.20
N PHE A 23 -7.85 18.62 8.23
CA PHE A 23 -7.08 17.55 7.59
C PHE A 23 -7.16 17.76 6.07
N VAL A 24 -6.16 18.43 5.50
CA VAL A 24 -5.98 18.49 4.05
C VAL A 24 -5.62 17.10 3.58
N THR A 25 -6.55 16.46 2.89
CA THR A 25 -6.34 15.17 2.27
C THR A 25 -5.52 15.38 1.00
N VAL A 26 -4.21 15.13 1.05
CA VAL A 26 -3.41 14.98 -0.18
C VAL A 26 -3.78 13.62 -0.76
N VAL A 27 -4.83 13.59 -1.58
CA VAL A 27 -5.04 12.52 -2.54
C VAL A 27 -4.22 12.90 -3.76
N ALA A 28 -3.44 11.96 -4.30
CA ALA A 28 -2.73 12.20 -5.55
C ALA A 28 -3.75 12.69 -6.61
N PRO A 29 -3.52 13.84 -7.28
CA PRO A 29 -4.47 14.33 -8.27
C PRO A 29 -4.66 13.26 -9.34
N ALA A 30 -5.92 13.02 -9.73
CA ALA A 30 -6.22 12.10 -10.81
C ALA A 30 -5.55 12.62 -12.08
N GLU A 31 -4.50 11.93 -12.53
CA GLU A 31 -3.90 12.16 -13.84
C GLU A 31 -4.92 11.76 -14.90
N GLU A 32 -5.02 12.54 -15.98
CA GLU A 32 -5.96 12.24 -17.06
C GLU A 32 -5.74 10.82 -17.60
N GLY A 33 -6.81 10.02 -17.60
CA GLY A 33 -6.76 8.61 -18.02
C GLY A 33 -6.32 7.61 -16.94
N PHE A 34 -5.97 8.06 -15.73
CA PHE A 34 -5.60 7.19 -14.61
C PHE A 34 -6.59 7.31 -13.45
N GLN A 35 -6.91 6.17 -12.86
CA GLN A 35 -7.63 6.08 -11.60
C GLN A 35 -6.65 5.71 -10.48
N PRO A 36 -6.56 6.49 -9.38
CA PRO A 36 -5.77 6.12 -8.23
C PRO A 36 -6.25 4.78 -7.61
N LEU A 37 -5.32 3.84 -7.40
CA LEU A 37 -5.58 2.59 -6.68
C LEU A 37 -5.32 2.70 -5.18
N PHE A 38 -4.51 3.68 -4.77
CA PHE A 38 -4.13 3.92 -3.39
C PHE A 38 -4.37 5.38 -3.04
N ASP A 39 -4.98 5.61 -1.89
CA ASP A 39 -5.41 6.93 -1.40
C ASP A 39 -4.30 7.69 -0.65
N GLY A 40 -3.13 7.06 -0.45
CA GLY A 40 -2.02 7.61 0.32
C GLY A 40 -2.19 7.45 1.84
N LYS A 41 -3.18 6.68 2.32
CA LYS A 41 -3.58 6.70 3.74
C LYS A 41 -3.99 5.36 4.29
N SER A 42 -4.66 4.54 3.49
CA SER A 42 -5.28 3.31 3.94
C SER A 42 -5.17 2.21 2.90
N LEU A 43 -5.25 0.96 3.37
CA LEU A 43 -5.39 -0.21 2.51
C LEU A 43 -6.87 -0.50 2.21
N GLU A 44 -7.76 0.51 2.24
CA GLU A 44 -9.17 0.30 1.93
C GLU A 44 -9.34 -0.29 0.52
N GLY A 45 -10.08 -1.40 0.44
CA GLY A 45 -10.27 -2.15 -0.80
C GLY A 45 -9.12 -3.10 -1.17
N TRP A 46 -7.93 -2.94 -0.60
CA TRP A 46 -6.81 -3.88 -0.76
C TRP A 46 -7.02 -5.10 0.14
N LYS A 47 -6.61 -6.28 -0.33
CA LYS A 47 -6.84 -7.54 0.41
C LYS A 47 -5.53 -8.26 0.66
N PRO A 48 -5.06 -8.35 1.92
CA PRO A 48 -3.99 -9.26 2.30
C PRO A 48 -4.35 -10.72 2.04
N TYR A 49 -3.36 -11.49 1.60
CA TYR A 49 -3.60 -12.84 1.09
C TYR A 49 -2.38 -13.76 1.26
N SER A 50 -2.63 -15.03 1.63
CA SER A 50 -1.58 -16.01 1.97
C SER A 50 -1.11 -16.91 0.81
N GLY A 51 -1.50 -16.64 -0.43
CA GLY A 51 -1.06 -17.43 -1.59
C GLY A 51 -1.87 -18.72 -1.85
N ARG A 52 -2.83 -19.11 -0.98
CA ARG A 52 -3.55 -20.40 -1.13
C ARG A 52 -5.07 -20.31 -0.88
N GLY A 53 -5.71 -19.27 -1.39
CA GLY A 53 -7.15 -19.06 -1.23
C GLY A 53 -7.57 -18.58 0.17
N ARG A 54 -6.62 -18.23 1.04
CA ARG A 54 -6.91 -17.82 2.42
C ARG A 54 -6.80 -16.32 2.56
N ALA A 55 -7.92 -15.68 2.88
CA ALA A 55 -7.95 -14.30 3.32
C ALA A 55 -7.25 -14.18 4.68
N VAL A 56 -6.58 -13.05 4.88
CA VAL A 56 -5.76 -12.78 6.05
C VAL A 56 -6.29 -11.53 6.74
N PRO A 57 -6.48 -11.55 8.07
CA PRO A 57 -6.82 -10.34 8.82
C PRO A 57 -5.75 -9.26 8.63
N PRO A 58 -6.11 -7.98 8.42
CA PRO A 58 -5.14 -6.91 8.19
C PRO A 58 -4.01 -6.83 9.23
N GLU A 59 -4.30 -7.16 10.49
CA GLU A 59 -3.35 -7.17 11.60
C GLU A 59 -2.27 -8.27 11.52
N GLU A 60 -2.48 -9.30 10.69
CA GLU A 60 -1.50 -10.38 10.43
C GLU A 60 -0.72 -10.15 9.13
N SER A 61 -1.07 -9.12 8.34
CA SER A 61 -0.45 -8.84 7.05
C SER A 61 0.97 -8.29 7.17
N ALA A 62 1.85 -8.66 6.24
CA ALA A 62 3.14 -8.00 6.05
C ALA A 62 3.01 -6.55 5.55
N PHE A 63 1.84 -6.17 5.03
CA PHE A 63 1.57 -4.87 4.41
C PHE A 63 0.87 -3.91 5.37
N SER A 64 1.33 -2.66 5.36
CA SER A 64 0.76 -1.55 6.13
C SER A 64 0.89 -0.25 5.34
N VAL A 65 0.33 0.84 5.85
CA VAL A 65 0.61 2.19 5.33
C VAL A 65 1.57 2.89 6.28
N GLN A 66 2.69 3.36 5.75
CA GLN A 66 3.69 4.16 6.48
C GLN A 66 4.08 5.36 5.62
N ASP A 67 4.09 6.56 6.19
CA ASP A 67 4.50 7.79 5.50
C ASP A 67 3.84 8.00 4.12
N GLY A 68 2.58 7.60 3.99
CA GLY A 68 1.80 7.75 2.77
C GLY A 68 2.18 6.78 1.65
N VAL A 69 2.86 5.67 1.95
CA VAL A 69 3.16 4.58 1.02
C VAL A 69 2.65 3.23 1.55
N ILE A 70 2.37 2.30 0.64
CA ILE A 70 2.17 0.90 1.01
C ILE A 70 3.55 0.32 1.34
N TYR A 71 3.74 -0.06 2.61
CA TYR A 71 4.99 -0.62 3.13
C TYR A 71 4.85 -2.11 3.40
N CYS A 72 5.75 -2.90 2.84
CA CYS A 72 5.89 -4.32 3.14
C CYS A 72 7.05 -4.53 4.12
N SER A 73 6.77 -5.08 5.30
CA SER A 73 7.80 -5.32 6.32
C SER A 73 8.69 -6.53 6.03
N GLY A 74 8.30 -7.39 5.08
CA GLY A 74 8.92 -8.70 4.86
C GLY A 74 8.70 -9.71 6.00
N GLN A 75 7.96 -9.34 7.06
CA GLN A 75 7.65 -10.19 8.21
C GLN A 75 6.20 -10.65 8.17
N GLY A 76 5.91 -11.84 8.71
CA GLY A 76 4.54 -12.37 8.81
C GLY A 76 4.35 -13.67 8.03
N LYS A 77 3.09 -14.06 7.82
CA LYS A 77 2.71 -15.31 7.14
C LYS A 77 2.19 -15.08 5.70
N ASP A 78 2.05 -13.81 5.30
CA ASP A 78 1.18 -13.41 4.19
C ASP A 78 1.83 -12.31 3.34
N TYR A 79 2.49 -12.74 2.26
CA TYR A 79 3.38 -11.93 1.43
C TYR A 79 2.70 -11.29 0.21
N TRP A 80 1.38 -11.41 0.08
CA TRP A 80 0.65 -10.88 -1.08
C TRP A 80 -0.41 -9.86 -0.67
N LEU A 81 -0.56 -8.85 -1.53
CA LEU A 81 -1.57 -7.82 -1.40
C LEU A 81 -2.30 -7.67 -2.73
N ILE A 82 -3.61 -7.95 -2.73
CA ILE A 82 -4.46 -7.87 -3.92
C ILE A 82 -4.99 -6.44 -4.04
N ALA A 83 -4.85 -5.85 -5.23
CA ALA A 83 -5.37 -4.52 -5.54
C ALA A 83 -6.90 -4.44 -5.44
N PRO A 84 -7.48 -3.25 -5.23
CA PRO A 84 -8.92 -3.07 -5.27
C PRO A 84 -9.44 -3.33 -6.70
N GLY A 85 -10.21 -4.40 -6.87
CA GLY A 85 -10.86 -4.73 -8.15
C GLY A 85 -10.07 -5.65 -9.09
N THR A 86 -10.69 -5.98 -10.22
CA THR A 86 -10.12 -6.86 -11.25
C THR A 86 -10.05 -6.10 -12.57
N TYR A 87 -8.89 -6.13 -13.21
CA TYR A 87 -8.61 -5.32 -14.40
C TYR A 87 -8.33 -6.21 -15.62
N GLY A 88 -9.00 -5.89 -16.73
CA GLY A 88 -8.77 -6.49 -18.04
C GLY A 88 -7.58 -5.85 -18.74
N ASP A 89 -7.81 -5.19 -19.86
CA ASP A 89 -6.78 -4.38 -20.53
C ASP A 89 -6.58 -3.08 -19.74
N CYS A 90 -5.34 -2.83 -19.29
CA CYS A 90 -5.03 -1.69 -18.46
C CYS A 90 -3.60 -1.18 -18.67
N VAL A 91 -3.37 0.06 -18.25
CA VAL A 91 -2.04 0.64 -18.05
C VAL A 91 -1.85 0.83 -16.55
N LEU A 92 -0.93 0.07 -15.96
CA LEU A 92 -0.57 0.21 -14.55
C LEU A 92 0.65 1.13 -14.44
N ARG A 93 0.54 2.14 -13.58
CA ARG A 93 1.66 3.00 -13.19
C ARG A 93 1.79 2.98 -11.68
N LEU A 94 3.01 2.80 -11.20
CA LEU A 94 3.37 2.84 -9.79
C LEU A 94 4.81 3.31 -9.63
N GLU A 95 5.12 3.78 -8.43
CA GLU A 95 6.48 4.02 -7.97
C GLU A 95 6.78 3.03 -6.85
N TYR A 96 8.04 2.61 -6.75
CA TYR A 96 8.48 1.72 -5.70
C TYR A 96 9.85 2.16 -5.19
N LYS A 97 10.16 1.73 -3.98
CA LYS A 97 11.48 1.84 -3.37
C LYS A 97 11.80 0.52 -2.68
N VAL A 98 13.06 0.12 -2.77
CA VAL A 98 13.60 -1.06 -2.07
C VAL A 98 14.74 -0.64 -1.14
N GLU A 99 14.92 -1.40 -0.07
CA GLU A 99 16.06 -1.28 0.85
C GLU A 99 17.04 -2.42 0.61
N GLY A 100 18.32 -2.09 0.39
CA GLY A 100 19.37 -3.07 0.09
C GLY A 100 19.02 -3.93 -1.13
N GLU A 101 19.10 -5.23 -0.95
CA GLU A 101 18.80 -6.26 -1.95
C GLU A 101 17.37 -6.83 -1.81
N ALA A 102 16.45 -6.07 -1.20
CA ALA A 102 15.07 -6.53 -1.00
C ALA A 102 14.43 -6.97 -2.32
N ASN A 103 13.62 -8.02 -2.23
CA ASN A 103 12.95 -8.68 -3.34
C ASN A 103 11.44 -8.62 -3.16
N SER A 104 10.74 -8.26 -4.22
CA SER A 104 9.29 -8.16 -4.32
C SER A 104 8.86 -8.29 -5.78
N GLY A 105 7.59 -8.08 -6.08
CA GLY A 105 7.10 -8.18 -7.43
C GLY A 105 5.70 -7.61 -7.61
N VAL A 106 5.39 -7.24 -8.84
CA VAL A 106 4.04 -6.84 -9.25
C VAL A 106 3.44 -7.96 -10.09
N PHE A 107 2.38 -8.56 -9.58
CA PHE A 107 1.77 -9.73 -10.21
C PHE A 107 0.59 -9.32 -11.08
N LEU A 108 0.58 -9.81 -12.31
CA LEU A 108 -0.43 -9.57 -13.32
C LEU A 108 -1.07 -10.90 -13.72
N ARG A 109 -2.36 -10.89 -14.06
CA ARG A 109 -3.10 -12.09 -14.52
C ARG A 109 -3.06 -13.27 -13.54
N ALA A 110 -2.83 -13.02 -12.26
CA ALA A 110 -2.89 -14.03 -11.21
C ALA A 110 -4.34 -14.25 -10.74
N PRO A 111 -4.85 -15.49 -10.67
CA PRO A 111 -6.14 -15.77 -10.04
C PRO A 111 -6.11 -15.49 -8.54
N GLU A 112 -7.15 -14.85 -7.99
CA GLU A 112 -7.23 -14.47 -6.56
C GLU A 112 -7.14 -15.66 -5.57
N TYR A 113 -7.42 -16.88 -6.04
CA TYR A 113 -7.39 -18.11 -5.23
C TYR A 113 -6.07 -18.88 -5.33
N ALA A 114 -5.14 -18.43 -6.17
CA ALA A 114 -3.89 -19.11 -6.44
C ALA A 114 -2.70 -18.34 -5.88
N GLU A 115 -1.53 -18.97 -5.87
CA GLU A 115 -0.29 -18.32 -5.50
C GLU A 115 0.23 -17.52 -6.71
N PRO A 116 0.34 -16.18 -6.62
CA PRO A 116 0.65 -15.34 -7.77
C PRO A 116 1.97 -15.70 -8.45
N ALA A 117 3.00 -16.05 -7.67
CA ALA A 117 4.31 -16.47 -8.17
C ALA A 117 4.26 -17.70 -9.09
N PHE A 118 3.25 -18.56 -8.98
CA PHE A 118 3.13 -19.77 -9.79
C PHE A 118 2.05 -19.70 -10.86
N LYS A 119 1.12 -18.74 -10.76
CA LYS A 119 -0.08 -18.68 -11.62
C LYS A 119 -0.33 -17.33 -12.28
N GLY A 120 0.51 -16.33 -12.05
CA GLY A 120 0.50 -15.05 -12.73
C GLY A 120 1.81 -14.79 -13.48
N PHE A 121 1.87 -13.61 -14.10
CA PHE A 121 3.13 -13.02 -14.55
C PHE A 121 3.64 -12.07 -13.49
N GLU A 122 4.94 -12.09 -13.25
CA GLU A 122 5.59 -11.20 -12.30
C GLU A 122 6.44 -10.19 -13.04
N VAL A 123 6.19 -8.90 -12.81
CA VAL A 123 7.16 -7.84 -13.10
C VAL A 123 8.06 -7.71 -11.87
N GLN A 124 9.32 -8.13 -12.02
CA GLN A 124 10.24 -8.29 -10.91
C GLN A 124 10.62 -6.95 -10.26
N ILE A 125 10.62 -6.89 -8.93
CA ILE A 125 11.19 -5.78 -8.16
C ILE A 125 12.31 -6.33 -7.29
N ILE A 126 13.55 -5.96 -7.59
CA ILE A 126 14.71 -6.40 -6.81
C ILE A 126 15.76 -5.30 -6.71
N GLY A 127 16.40 -5.19 -5.55
CA GLY A 127 17.54 -4.30 -5.34
C GLY A 127 18.81 -4.85 -5.99
N ASP A 128 18.92 -4.75 -7.31
CA ASP A 128 20.04 -5.28 -8.12
C ASP A 128 20.81 -4.17 -8.86
N HIS A 129 20.84 -2.95 -8.33
CA HIS A 129 21.50 -1.82 -8.99
C HIS A 129 22.96 -2.13 -9.33
N GLY A 130 23.31 -1.96 -10.61
CA GLY A 130 24.67 -2.20 -11.11
C GLY A 130 24.90 -3.62 -11.61
N GLU A 131 23.98 -4.56 -11.38
CA GLU A 131 24.07 -5.92 -11.88
C GLU A 131 23.74 -6.01 -13.38
N PRO A 132 24.33 -6.97 -14.12
CA PRO A 132 23.97 -7.23 -15.51
C PRO A 132 22.47 -7.58 -15.66
N PRO A 133 21.83 -7.22 -16.80
CA PRO A 133 20.45 -7.62 -17.05
C PRO A 133 20.30 -9.15 -17.05
N SER A 134 19.25 -9.64 -16.41
CA SER A 134 18.94 -11.08 -16.33
C SER A 134 17.42 -11.30 -16.37
N HIS A 135 17.01 -12.55 -16.58
CA HIS A 135 15.60 -12.96 -16.48
C HIS A 135 15.09 -13.04 -15.03
N HIS A 136 15.94 -12.76 -14.04
CA HIS A 136 15.58 -12.61 -12.63
C HIS A 136 15.81 -11.17 -12.12
N GLY A 137 16.24 -10.26 -12.98
CA GLY A 137 16.58 -8.88 -12.62
C GLY A 137 15.38 -7.93 -12.62
N CYS A 138 15.57 -6.74 -12.07
CA CYS A 138 14.51 -5.76 -11.90
C CYS A 138 13.86 -5.36 -13.25
N GLY A 139 12.52 -5.36 -13.27
CA GLY A 139 11.69 -5.05 -14.44
C GLY A 139 11.55 -6.18 -15.45
N SER A 140 12.17 -7.34 -15.22
CA SER A 140 11.97 -8.53 -16.07
C SER A 140 10.54 -9.07 -15.92
N ILE A 141 10.11 -9.88 -16.89
CA ILE A 141 9.06 -10.86 -16.59
C ILE A 141 9.79 -12.06 -15.99
N TYR A 142 9.68 -12.20 -14.67
CA TYR A 142 10.52 -13.11 -13.88
C TYR A 142 10.50 -14.53 -14.45
N ASP A 143 11.69 -15.12 -14.59
CA ASP A 143 11.95 -16.47 -15.13
C ASP A 143 11.55 -16.69 -16.61
N VAL A 144 11.07 -15.64 -17.29
CA VAL A 144 10.62 -15.73 -18.69
C VAL A 144 11.51 -14.91 -19.61
N ILE A 145 11.66 -13.61 -19.35
CA ILE A 145 12.45 -12.72 -20.22
C ILE A 145 13.07 -11.57 -19.42
N GLY A 146 14.38 -11.40 -19.58
CA GLY A 146 15.12 -10.31 -18.98
C GLY A 146 14.89 -8.97 -19.67
N THR A 147 15.16 -7.89 -18.95
CA THR A 147 15.20 -6.55 -19.52
C THR A 147 16.39 -6.40 -20.47
N MET A 148 16.27 -5.50 -21.46
CA MET A 148 17.40 -5.18 -22.35
C MET A 148 18.53 -4.46 -21.60
N ARG A 149 18.19 -3.75 -20.52
CA ARG A 149 19.09 -3.01 -19.64
C ARG A 149 18.54 -3.03 -18.23
N ASN A 150 19.41 -3.19 -17.25
CA ASN A 150 19.07 -2.94 -15.86
C ASN A 150 19.01 -1.42 -15.66
N MET A 151 17.82 -0.92 -15.38
CA MET A 151 17.54 0.50 -15.12
C MET A 151 17.21 0.75 -13.64
N SER A 152 17.48 -0.24 -12.77
CA SER A 152 17.27 -0.13 -11.32
C SER A 152 18.11 1.01 -10.75
N ARG A 153 17.50 1.80 -9.88
CA ARG A 153 18.19 2.88 -9.14
C ARG A 153 18.86 2.29 -7.89
N PRO A 154 19.88 2.94 -7.33
CA PRO A 154 20.41 2.55 -6.03
C PRO A 154 19.29 2.45 -4.99
N SER A 155 19.46 1.55 -4.01
CA SER A 155 18.58 1.46 -2.85
C SER A 155 18.43 2.82 -2.15
N GLY A 156 17.22 3.13 -1.67
CA GLY A 156 16.93 4.34 -0.87
C GLY A 156 16.15 5.44 -1.58
#